data_AF-A0AAV2HXS6-F1
#
_entry.id   AF-A0AAV2HXS6-F1
#
_cell.length_a   1.000
_cell.length_b   1.000
_cell.length_c   1.000
_cell.angle_alpha   90.00
_cell.angle_beta   90.00
_cell.angle_gamma   90.00
#
_symmetry.space_group_name_H-M   'P 1'
#
loop_
_entity.id
_entity.type
_entity.pdbx_description
1 polymer ?
#
loop_
_entity_poly.entity_id
_entity_poly.type
_entity_poly.pdbx_seq_one_letter_code
_entity_poly.pdbx_strand_id
1 'polypeptide(L)'
;MMTLRNLWRRSMGSGEVYKPPEKDEHMVACDTLMSELDFHIRELDNFRLEQQQEERRLKTGVDYSWLIESHPKTYEIPPMERLELEELCYKVSGSECSQIISHFRDAVSQNARVEDLPYIMRSCVRKVLDERPLQESLTEWVSRRTQSIANFSMLKLKSSSKVMPSCEAEDIEMQHNEIQERKSRAMSMPNFSVRREDVPVPHTV
;
A
#
# COMPACT_ATOMS: atom_id res chain seq x y z
N MET A 1 -4.73 34.32 39.44
CA MET A 1 -4.56 34.03 38.00
C MET A 1 -3.60 32.86 37.85
N MET A 2 -4.10 31.65 37.61
CA MET A 2 -3.26 30.47 37.37
C MET A 2 -2.99 30.35 35.87
N THR A 3 -1.72 30.23 35.51
CA THR A 3 -1.22 30.24 34.13
C THR A 3 -1.57 28.93 33.41
N LEU A 4 -2.16 29.05 32.22
CA LEU A 4 -2.58 27.96 31.31
C LEU A 4 -1.44 27.03 30.83
N ARG A 5 -0.21 27.26 31.26
CA ARG A 5 0.98 26.50 30.83
C ARG A 5 1.21 25.19 31.60
N ASN A 6 0.49 24.95 32.69
CA ASN A 6 0.74 23.80 33.57
C ASN A 6 -0.23 22.61 33.36
N LEU A 7 -1.26 22.75 32.51
CA LEU A 7 -2.16 21.62 32.21
C LEU A 7 -1.50 20.55 31.33
N TRP A 8 -0.60 20.95 30.42
CA TRP A 8 0.09 20.03 29.52
C TRP A 8 1.23 19.25 30.19
N ARG A 9 1.65 19.63 31.39
CA ARG A 9 2.75 18.96 32.10
C ARG A 9 2.29 17.90 33.10
N ARG A 10 0.98 17.78 33.35
CA ARG A 10 0.40 16.84 34.33
C ARG A 10 -0.22 15.58 33.71
N SER A 11 -0.13 15.44 32.39
CA SER A 11 -0.54 14.23 31.65
C SER A 11 0.67 13.54 31.00
N MET A 12 1.77 13.38 31.74
CA MET A 12 2.89 12.50 31.39
C MET A 12 3.15 11.53 32.55
N GLY A 13 2.08 10.83 32.93
CA GLY A 13 2.03 9.88 34.04
C GLY A 13 1.61 8.49 33.60
N SER A 14 2.12 8.00 32.48
CA SER A 14 2.41 6.59 32.17
C SER A 14 3.06 6.58 30.78
N GLY A 15 4.15 5.85 30.61
CA GLY A 15 4.85 5.70 29.33
C GLY A 15 4.09 4.80 28.36
N GLU A 16 2.78 5.03 28.20
CA GLU A 16 1.97 4.32 27.23
C GLU A 16 2.12 5.07 25.91
N VAL A 17 3.00 4.54 25.05
CA VAL A 17 3.14 4.98 23.66
C VAL A 17 1.74 4.93 23.05
N TYR A 18 1.13 6.10 22.79
CA TYR A 18 -0.14 6.17 22.09
C TYR A 18 0.06 5.48 20.73
N LYS A 19 -0.40 4.24 20.63
CA LYS A 19 -0.49 3.50 19.39
C LYS A 19 -1.88 3.82 18.84
N PRO A 20 -1.99 4.60 17.75
CA PRO A 20 -3.28 4.84 17.13
C PRO A 20 -3.98 3.50 16.86
N PRO A 21 -5.31 3.43 17.01
CA PRO A 21 -6.06 2.21 16.67
C PRO A 21 -5.66 1.74 15.28
N GLU A 22 -5.31 0.46 15.15
CA GLU A 22 -5.04 -0.15 13.84
C GLU A 22 -6.34 -0.10 13.05
N LYS A 23 -6.39 0.78 12.06
CA LYS A 23 -7.49 0.84 11.10
C LYS A 23 -7.34 -0.34 10.14
N ASP A 24 -8.46 -0.97 9.83
CA ASP A 24 -8.55 -2.01 8.80
C ASP A 24 -8.01 -1.48 7.46
N GLU A 25 -7.18 -2.28 6.79
CA GLU A 25 -6.52 -1.89 5.53
C GLU A 25 -7.55 -1.52 4.46
N HIS A 26 -8.62 -2.32 4.35
CA HIS A 26 -9.72 -2.09 3.41
C HIS A 26 -10.47 -0.80 3.70
N MET A 27 -10.67 -0.48 4.98
CA MET A 27 -11.27 0.79 5.39
C MET A 27 -10.38 1.98 5.02
N VAL A 28 -9.06 1.87 5.23
CA VAL A 28 -8.11 2.93 4.84
C VAL A 28 -8.08 3.11 3.31
N ALA A 29 -8.11 2.03 2.54
CA ALA A 29 -8.20 2.09 1.08
C ALA A 29 -9.49 2.78 0.63
N CYS A 30 -10.63 2.40 1.22
CA CYS A 30 -11.93 3.02 0.95
C CYS A 30 -11.92 4.52 1.27
N ASP A 31 -11.48 4.91 2.48
CA ASP A 31 -11.36 6.31 2.89
C ASP A 31 -10.48 7.12 1.91
N THR A 32 -9.39 6.51 1.44
CA THR A 32 -8.46 7.16 0.50
C THR A 32 -9.13 7.39 -0.86
N LEU A 33 -9.80 6.39 -1.42
CA LEU A 33 -10.49 6.53 -2.71
C LEU A 33 -11.66 7.52 -2.63
N MET A 34 -12.46 7.45 -1.56
CA MET A 34 -13.58 8.36 -1.36
C MET A 34 -13.12 9.80 -1.12
N SER A 35 -12.05 10.00 -0.34
CA SER A 35 -11.49 11.34 -0.14
C SER A 35 -10.91 11.94 -1.41
N GLU A 36 -10.33 11.11 -2.30
CA GLU A 36 -9.84 11.59 -3.58
C GLU A 36 -10.96 11.94 -4.57
N LEU A 37 -12.05 11.19 -4.55
CA LEU A 37 -13.27 11.55 -5.27
C LEU A 37 -13.83 12.90 -4.77
N ASP A 38 -13.99 13.04 -3.45
CA ASP A 38 -14.50 14.25 -2.82
C ASP A 38 -13.57 15.46 -3.05
N PHE A 39 -12.25 15.23 -3.17
CA PHE A 39 -11.29 16.25 -3.59
C PHE A 39 -11.57 16.73 -5.02
N HIS A 40 -11.65 15.80 -5.98
CA HIS A 40 -11.88 16.16 -7.38
C HIS A 40 -13.26 16.78 -7.63
N ILE A 41 -14.31 16.36 -6.90
CA ILE A 41 -15.62 17.01 -6.97
C ILE A 41 -15.52 18.49 -6.61
N ARG A 42 -14.88 18.79 -5.46
CA ARG A 42 -14.70 20.18 -4.99
C ARG A 42 -13.82 20.99 -5.94
N GLU A 43 -12.75 20.38 -6.44
CA GLU A 43 -11.82 21.06 -7.36
C GLU A 43 -12.50 21.46 -8.67
N LEU A 44 -13.24 20.55 -9.30
CA LEU A 44 -13.94 20.84 -10.55
C LEU A 44 -15.10 21.83 -10.35
N ASP A 45 -15.83 21.75 -9.24
CA ASP A 45 -16.88 22.72 -8.92
C ASP A 45 -16.29 24.11 -8.70
N ASN A 46 -15.18 24.23 -7.96
CA ASN A 46 -14.49 25.51 -7.76
C ASN A 46 -14.03 26.09 -9.10
N PHE A 47 -13.37 25.29 -9.94
CA PHE A 47 -12.93 25.71 -11.26
C PHE A 47 -14.10 26.16 -12.16
N ARG A 48 -15.24 25.47 -12.08
CA ARG A 48 -16.46 25.86 -12.80
C ARG A 48 -17.02 27.19 -12.32
N LEU A 49 -17.01 27.43 -11.01
CA LEU A 49 -17.51 28.67 -10.40
C LEU A 49 -16.61 29.86 -10.74
N GLU A 50 -15.29 29.66 -10.68
CA GLU A 50 -14.30 30.68 -11.05
C GLU A 50 -14.46 31.09 -12.52
N GLN A 51 -14.66 30.13 -13.43
CA GLN A 51 -14.92 30.44 -14.83
C GLN A 51 -16.21 31.25 -15.03
N GLN A 52 -17.30 30.88 -14.34
CA GLN A 52 -18.56 31.63 -14.43
C GLN A 52 -18.44 33.05 -13.85
N GLN A 53 -17.67 33.21 -12.78
CA GLN A 53 -17.38 34.50 -12.18
C GLN A 53 -16.58 35.38 -13.13
N GLU A 54 -15.54 34.83 -13.75
CA GLU A 54 -14.71 35.54 -14.72
C GLU A 54 -15.50 35.93 -15.97
N GLU A 55 -16.30 35.01 -16.52
CA GLU A 55 -17.18 35.31 -17.65
C GLU A 55 -18.17 36.45 -17.32
N ARG A 56 -18.71 36.45 -16.10
CA ARG A 56 -19.58 37.53 -15.63
C ARG A 56 -18.83 38.85 -15.53
N ARG A 57 -17.64 38.86 -14.92
CA ARG A 57 -16.78 40.05 -14.81
C ARG A 57 -16.44 40.63 -16.17
N LEU A 58 -16.13 39.80 -17.17
CA LEU A 58 -15.87 40.23 -18.54
C LEU A 58 -17.12 40.86 -19.18
N LYS A 59 -18.32 40.34 -18.89
CA LYS A 59 -19.60 40.89 -19.40
C LYS A 59 -20.02 42.19 -18.71
N THR A 60 -19.83 42.30 -17.39
CA THR A 60 -20.28 43.44 -16.59
C THR A 60 -19.22 44.53 -16.44
N GLY A 61 -17.95 44.22 -16.66
CA GLY A 61 -16.80 45.11 -16.44
C GLY A 61 -16.49 45.40 -14.97
N VAL A 62 -17.28 44.85 -14.03
CA VAL A 62 -17.21 45.12 -12.59
C VAL A 62 -17.46 43.83 -11.80
N ASP A 63 -16.72 43.64 -10.72
CA ASP A 63 -16.86 42.49 -9.82
C ASP A 63 -17.95 42.71 -8.75
N TYR A 64 -19.07 41.99 -8.90
CA TYR A 64 -20.19 42.00 -7.95
C TYR A 64 -20.26 40.73 -7.10
N SER A 65 -19.17 39.97 -7.02
CA SER A 65 -19.20 38.65 -6.38
C SER A 65 -19.51 38.71 -4.87
N TRP A 66 -19.16 39.82 -4.22
CA TRP A 66 -19.47 40.09 -2.82
C TRP A 66 -20.95 40.44 -2.57
N LEU A 67 -21.71 40.81 -3.61
CA LEU A 67 -23.16 41.07 -3.54
C LEU A 67 -24.00 39.79 -3.67
N ILE A 68 -23.39 38.65 -3.95
CA ILE A 68 -24.09 37.37 -4.12
C ILE A 68 -24.31 36.77 -2.74
N GLU A 69 -25.53 36.88 -2.22
CA GLU A 69 -25.92 36.30 -0.92
C GLU A 69 -26.15 34.77 -0.97
N SER A 70 -26.29 34.19 -2.17
CA SER A 70 -26.50 32.75 -2.32
C SER A 70 -25.18 32.01 -2.46
N HIS A 71 -24.91 31.08 -1.54
CA HIS A 71 -23.86 30.09 -1.75
C HIS A 71 -24.16 29.29 -3.04
N PRO A 72 -23.17 29.12 -3.93
CA PRO A 72 -23.35 28.29 -5.11
C PRO A 72 -23.72 26.87 -4.70
N LYS A 73 -24.65 26.25 -5.44
CA LYS A 73 -25.02 24.86 -5.23
C LYS A 73 -23.85 23.97 -5.68
N THR A 74 -23.11 23.43 -4.73
CA THR A 74 -22.11 22.39 -4.96
C THR A 74 -22.81 21.09 -5.33
N TYR A 75 -22.22 20.32 -6.22
CA TYR A 75 -22.68 18.98 -6.53
C TYR A 75 -22.49 18.06 -5.32
N GLU A 76 -23.52 17.29 -5.00
CA GLU A 76 -23.49 16.26 -3.97
C GLU A 76 -23.85 14.91 -4.59
N ILE A 77 -23.07 13.87 -4.25
CA ILE A 77 -23.34 12.51 -4.70
C ILE A 77 -24.64 12.01 -4.04
N PRO A 78 -25.58 11.44 -4.78
CA PRO A 78 -26.78 10.82 -4.20
C PRO A 78 -26.42 9.80 -3.11
N PRO A 79 -27.08 9.78 -1.94
CA PRO A 79 -26.69 8.92 -0.81
C PRO A 79 -26.62 7.43 -1.14
N MET A 80 -27.56 6.94 -1.95
CA MET A 80 -27.57 5.54 -2.40
C MET A 80 -26.35 5.23 -3.28
N GLU A 81 -26.04 6.15 -4.20
CA GLU A 81 -24.92 6.01 -5.12
C GLU A 81 -23.58 6.01 -4.37
N ARG A 82 -23.46 6.86 -3.35
CA ARG A 82 -22.30 6.92 -2.47
C ARG A 82 -22.12 5.59 -1.72
N LEU A 83 -23.19 5.04 -1.16
CA LEU A 83 -23.15 3.78 -0.42
C LEU A 83 -22.68 2.62 -1.31
N GLU A 84 -23.23 2.51 -2.52
CA GLU A 84 -22.79 1.49 -3.49
C GLU A 84 -21.31 1.63 -3.85
N LEU A 85 -20.82 2.87 -3.99
CA LEU A 85 -19.42 3.13 -4.29
C LEU A 85 -18.51 2.79 -3.11
N GLU A 86 -18.91 3.13 -1.88
CA GLU A 86 -18.19 2.75 -0.66
C GLU A 86 -18.08 1.23 -0.51
N GLU A 87 -19.15 0.47 -0.79
CA GLU A 87 -19.12 -1.00 -0.76
C GLU A 87 -18.14 -1.58 -1.79
N LEU A 88 -18.04 -0.96 -2.97
CA LEU A 88 -17.07 -1.36 -3.99
C LEU A 88 -15.64 -1.02 -3.58
N CYS A 89 -15.42 0.19 -3.07
CA CYS A 89 -14.11 0.65 -2.60
C CYS A 89 -13.60 -0.18 -1.42
N TYR A 90 -14.49 -0.68 -0.55
CA TYR A 90 -14.10 -1.55 0.57
C TYR A 90 -13.54 -2.90 0.11
N LYS A 91 -13.85 -3.36 -1.11
CA LYS A 91 -13.30 -4.62 -1.67
C LYS A 91 -11.84 -4.48 -2.14
N VAL A 92 -11.33 -3.25 -2.24
CA VAL A 92 -9.99 -2.92 -2.74
C VAL A 92 -8.93 -3.18 -1.67
N SER A 93 -7.77 -3.74 -2.06
CA SER A 93 -6.61 -3.89 -1.15
C SER A 93 -5.73 -2.64 -1.17
N GLY A 94 -4.95 -2.40 -0.11
CA GLY A 94 -4.10 -1.21 -0.02
C GLY A 94 -3.08 -1.11 -1.17
N SER A 95 -2.60 -2.25 -1.67
CA SER A 95 -1.67 -2.31 -2.81
C SER A 95 -2.27 -1.84 -4.13
N GLU A 96 -3.57 -1.99 -4.32
CA GLU A 96 -4.27 -1.65 -5.57
C GLU A 96 -4.72 -0.19 -5.60
N CYS A 97 -4.86 0.45 -4.44
CA CYS A 97 -5.34 1.82 -4.30
C CYS A 97 -4.57 2.82 -5.19
N SER A 98 -3.25 2.70 -5.23
CA SER A 98 -2.40 3.58 -6.06
C SER A 98 -2.70 3.45 -7.56
N GLN A 99 -3.00 2.24 -8.04
CA GLN A 99 -3.31 2.01 -9.45
C GLN A 99 -4.66 2.62 -9.81
N ILE A 100 -5.66 2.46 -8.94
CA ILE A 100 -7.00 3.05 -9.12
C ILE A 100 -6.91 4.57 -9.15
N ILE A 101 -6.17 5.19 -8.23
CA ILE A 101 -5.97 6.66 -8.20
C ILE A 101 -5.32 7.16 -9.49
N SER A 102 -4.32 6.45 -10.02
CA SER A 102 -3.68 6.81 -11.28
C SER A 102 -4.70 6.80 -12.43
N HIS A 103 -5.45 5.71 -12.59
CA HIS A 103 -6.46 5.59 -13.64
C HIS A 103 -7.57 6.64 -13.50
N PHE A 104 -7.98 6.95 -12.26
CA PHE A 104 -8.97 7.98 -11.99
C PHE A 104 -8.47 9.35 -12.43
N ARG A 105 -7.26 9.76 -12.02
CA ARG A 105 -6.66 11.05 -12.40
C ARG A 105 -6.46 11.18 -13.90
N ASP A 106 -6.02 10.11 -14.56
CA ASP A 106 -5.89 10.06 -16.02
C ASP A 106 -7.25 10.30 -16.70
N ALA A 107 -8.32 9.69 -16.19
CA ALA A 107 -9.67 9.89 -16.71
C ALA A 107 -10.22 11.30 -16.42
N VAL A 108 -9.96 11.85 -15.23
CA VAL A 108 -10.37 13.23 -14.86
C VAL A 108 -9.70 14.27 -15.77
N SER A 109 -8.44 14.04 -16.15
CA SER A 109 -7.68 14.95 -17.02
C SER A 109 -8.30 15.15 -18.42
N GLN A 110 -9.19 14.25 -18.85
CA GLN A 110 -9.84 14.30 -20.17
C GLN A 110 -11.10 15.19 -20.18
N ASN A 111 -11.11 16.29 -19.41
CA ASN A 111 -12.23 17.22 -19.23
C ASN A 111 -13.51 16.55 -18.69
N ALA A 112 -13.37 15.75 -17.63
CA ALA A 112 -14.51 15.15 -16.96
C ALA A 112 -15.45 16.22 -16.37
N ARG A 113 -16.76 15.95 -16.33
CA ARG A 113 -17.72 16.76 -15.58
C ARG A 113 -17.79 16.26 -14.13
N VAL A 114 -18.22 17.14 -13.23
CA VAL A 114 -18.39 16.81 -11.81
C VAL A 114 -19.37 15.65 -11.60
N GLU A 115 -20.44 15.63 -12.40
CA GLU A 115 -21.49 14.60 -12.41
C GLU A 115 -20.96 13.20 -12.80
N ASP A 116 -19.87 13.15 -13.58
CA ASP A 116 -19.31 11.89 -14.09
C ASP A 116 -18.31 11.26 -13.12
N LEU A 117 -17.79 12.02 -12.15
CA LEU A 117 -16.71 11.57 -11.25
C LEU A 117 -17.05 10.29 -10.46
N PRO A 118 -18.26 10.12 -9.87
CA PRO A 118 -18.62 8.89 -9.19
C PRO A 118 -18.64 7.68 -10.14
N TYR A 119 -19.10 7.88 -11.37
CA TYR A 119 -19.13 6.85 -12.40
C TYR A 119 -17.73 6.45 -12.87
N ILE A 120 -16.84 7.43 -13.06
CA ILE A 120 -15.44 7.21 -13.42
C ILE A 120 -14.75 6.42 -12.31
N MET A 121 -14.87 6.86 -11.05
CA MET A 121 -14.28 6.15 -9.91
C MET A 121 -14.77 4.70 -9.84
N ARG A 122 -16.08 4.48 -9.95
CA ARG A 122 -16.69 3.14 -9.98
C ARG A 122 -16.10 2.26 -11.09
N SER A 123 -15.90 2.83 -12.27
CA SER A 123 -15.35 2.13 -13.43
C SER A 123 -13.88 1.77 -13.24
N CYS A 124 -13.08 2.68 -12.67
CA CYS A 124 -11.68 2.43 -12.32
C CYS A 124 -11.54 1.32 -11.27
N VAL A 125 -12.36 1.35 -10.22
CA VAL A 125 -12.39 0.31 -9.18
C VAL A 125 -12.75 -1.04 -9.81
N ARG A 126 -13.86 -1.13 -10.56
CA ARG A 126 -14.26 -2.39 -11.21
C ARG A 126 -13.19 -2.95 -12.13
N LYS A 127 -12.58 -2.10 -12.96
CA LYS A 127 -11.50 -2.52 -13.86
C LYS A 127 -10.37 -3.22 -13.11
N VAL A 128 -9.90 -2.64 -12.00
CA VAL A 128 -8.82 -3.24 -11.21
C VAL A 128 -9.28 -4.51 -10.50
N LEU A 129 -10.52 -4.55 -10.01
CA LEU A 129 -11.09 -5.75 -9.40
C LEU A 129 -11.26 -6.89 -10.41
N ASP A 130 -11.63 -6.60 -11.65
CA ASP A 130 -11.82 -7.58 -12.74
C ASP A 130 -10.47 -8.09 -13.28
N GLU A 131 -9.42 -7.26 -13.22
CA GLU A 131 -8.04 -7.62 -13.61
C GLU A 131 -7.31 -8.48 -12.55
N ARG A 132 -7.92 -8.71 -11.37
CA ARG A 132 -7.30 -9.52 -10.32
C ARG A 132 -7.03 -10.94 -10.84
N PRO A 133 -5.78 -11.43 -10.77
CA PRO A 133 -5.52 -12.83 -11.05
C PRO A 133 -6.32 -13.67 -10.04
N LEU A 134 -6.92 -14.77 -10.51
CA LEU A 134 -7.62 -15.71 -9.65
C LEU A 134 -6.68 -16.08 -8.49
N GLN A 135 -7.11 -15.78 -7.26
CA GLN A 135 -6.27 -15.99 -6.09
C GLN A 135 -5.89 -17.46 -6.04
N GLU A 136 -4.61 -17.76 -6.24
CA GLU A 136 -4.13 -19.12 -6.15
C GLU A 136 -4.41 -19.63 -4.75
N SER A 137 -5.29 -20.61 -4.67
CA SER A 137 -5.53 -21.30 -3.42
C SER A 137 -4.20 -21.86 -2.90
N LEU A 138 -4.05 -21.96 -1.57
CA LEU A 138 -2.87 -22.61 -0.98
C LEU A 138 -2.63 -24.00 -1.60
N THR A 139 -3.71 -24.70 -1.96
CA THR A 139 -3.68 -25.98 -2.68
C THR A 139 -3.07 -25.87 -4.08
N GLU A 140 -3.40 -24.85 -4.87
CA GLU A 140 -2.82 -24.63 -6.20
C GLU A 140 -1.34 -24.23 -6.13
N TRP A 141 -1.02 -23.35 -5.18
CA TRP A 141 0.36 -22.94 -4.94
C TRP A 141 1.24 -24.12 -4.49
N VAL A 142 0.77 -24.90 -3.51
CA VAL A 142 1.45 -26.12 -3.04
C VAL A 142 1.56 -27.14 -4.17
N SER A 143 0.50 -27.35 -4.95
CA SER A 143 0.51 -28.29 -6.07
C SER A 143 1.53 -27.90 -7.14
N ARG A 144 1.60 -26.62 -7.51
CA ARG A 144 2.60 -26.13 -8.49
C ARG A 144 4.03 -26.29 -7.98
N ARG A 145 4.28 -26.00 -6.70
CA ARG A 145 5.61 -26.18 -6.10
C ARG A 145 6.00 -27.66 -5.96
N THR A 146 5.04 -28.50 -5.58
CA THR A 146 5.26 -29.94 -5.39
C THR A 146 5.45 -30.66 -6.73
N GLN A 147 4.79 -30.23 -7.80
CA GLN A 147 5.08 -30.70 -9.17
C GLN A 147 6.56 -30.47 -9.55
N SER A 148 7.13 -29.33 -9.19
CA SER A 148 8.56 -29.05 -9.40
C SER A 148 9.50 -29.93 -8.55
N ILE A 149 9.06 -30.38 -7.36
CA ILE A 149 9.84 -31.28 -6.49
C ILE A 149 9.69 -32.74 -6.92
N ALA A 150 8.50 -33.15 -7.39
CA ALA A 150 8.23 -34.47 -7.94
C ALA A 150 9.01 -34.73 -9.25
N ASN A 151 9.30 -33.68 -10.02
CA ASN A 151 10.16 -33.76 -11.20
C ASN A 151 11.65 -33.80 -10.83
N PHE A 152 12.05 -33.23 -9.67
CA PHE A 152 13.42 -33.34 -9.16
C PHE A 152 13.71 -34.71 -8.53
N SER A 153 12.71 -35.38 -7.94
CA SER A 153 12.84 -36.75 -7.43
C SER A 153 12.93 -37.82 -8.52
N MET A 154 12.68 -37.48 -9.79
CA MET A 154 12.94 -38.34 -10.96
C MET A 154 14.37 -38.22 -11.53
N LEU A 155 15.18 -37.26 -11.07
CA LEU A 155 16.62 -37.32 -11.26
C LEU A 155 17.15 -38.38 -10.30
N LYS A 156 17.14 -39.63 -10.77
CA LYS A 156 17.74 -40.79 -10.12
C LYS A 156 19.16 -40.45 -9.64
N LEU A 157 19.30 -40.02 -8.39
CA LEU A 157 20.50 -40.34 -7.64
C LEU A 157 20.53 -41.86 -7.58
N LYS A 158 21.42 -42.47 -8.36
CA LYS A 158 21.85 -43.84 -8.13
C LYS A 158 22.47 -43.87 -6.73
N SER A 159 21.66 -44.12 -5.70
CA SER A 159 22.13 -44.49 -4.37
C SER A 159 22.67 -45.91 -4.43
N SER A 160 23.88 -46.06 -4.98
CA SER A 160 24.66 -47.28 -4.83
C SER A 160 25.49 -47.18 -3.55
N SER A 161 24.90 -47.58 -2.44
CA SER A 161 25.60 -48.37 -1.42
C SER A 161 24.57 -48.91 -0.43
N LYS A 162 24.54 -50.24 -0.31
CA LYS A 162 23.77 -50.98 0.69
C LYS A 162 24.13 -50.48 2.09
N VAL A 163 23.15 -50.01 2.85
CA VAL A 163 23.23 -49.98 4.31
C VAL A 163 22.17 -50.96 4.81
N MET A 164 22.62 -52.14 5.22
CA MET A 164 21.81 -53.09 5.96
C MET A 164 21.93 -52.74 7.45
N PRO A 165 20.84 -52.65 8.22
CA PRO A 165 20.93 -52.54 9.66
C PRO A 165 21.25 -53.94 10.19
N SER A 166 22.47 -54.17 10.65
CA SER A 166 22.77 -55.37 11.43
C SER A 166 22.16 -55.19 12.82
N CYS A 167 21.15 -56.00 13.11
CA CYS A 167 20.86 -56.37 14.47
C CYS A 167 22.07 -57.14 15.01
N GLU A 168 22.55 -56.71 16.17
CA GLU A 168 23.21 -57.46 17.25
C GLU A 168 24.25 -56.54 17.89
N ALA A 169 23.87 -56.07 19.08
CA ALA A 169 24.79 -55.51 20.04
C ALA A 169 25.79 -56.60 20.40
N GLU A 170 27.09 -56.33 20.32
CA GLU A 170 28.10 -56.66 21.33
C GLU A 170 29.35 -55.78 21.14
N ASP A 171 29.92 -55.45 22.30
CA ASP A 171 31.24 -54.93 22.63
C ASP A 171 31.75 -53.57 22.13
N ILE A 172 31.87 -52.70 23.14
CA ILE A 172 32.58 -51.43 23.18
C ILE A 172 34.08 -51.76 23.26
N GLU A 173 34.83 -51.49 22.19
CA GLU A 173 36.26 -51.25 22.32
C GLU A 173 36.66 -49.87 21.77
N MET A 174 37.26 -49.14 22.68
CA MET A 174 37.72 -47.77 22.59
C MET A 174 39.12 -47.76 21.95
N GLN A 175 39.24 -47.27 20.71
CA GLN A 175 40.53 -46.88 20.16
C GLN A 175 40.53 -45.51 19.48
N HIS A 176 41.66 -44.86 19.70
CA HIS A 176 41.98 -43.45 19.72
C HIS A 176 42.62 -43.02 18.38
N ASN A 177 42.68 -41.69 18.16
CA ASN A 177 43.25 -40.96 17.01
C ASN A 177 42.43 -41.07 15.70
N GLU A 178 42.14 -39.99 14.96
CA GLU A 178 42.91 -38.77 14.75
C GLU A 178 42.00 -37.66 14.20
N ILE A 179 42.51 -36.43 14.28
CA ILE A 179 41.90 -35.13 14.00
C ILE A 179 41.17 -35.08 12.65
N GLN A 180 39.89 -34.72 12.65
CA GLN A 180 39.23 -34.20 11.46
C GLN A 180 38.38 -32.97 11.82
N GLU A 181 38.99 -31.80 11.65
CA GLU A 181 38.30 -30.51 11.69
C GLU A 181 37.09 -30.56 10.76
N ARG A 182 35.89 -30.59 11.34
CA ARG A 182 34.66 -30.28 10.63
C ARG A 182 34.74 -28.80 10.23
N LYS A 183 35.14 -28.52 9.00
CA LYS A 183 34.97 -27.20 8.38
C LYS A 183 33.48 -26.92 8.26
N SER A 184 32.95 -26.21 9.24
CA SER A 184 31.64 -25.57 9.22
C SER A 184 31.51 -24.77 7.92
N ARG A 185 30.50 -25.09 7.09
CA ARG A 185 30.14 -24.27 5.94
C ARG A 185 29.73 -22.88 6.44
N ALA A 186 30.63 -21.91 6.32
CA ALA A 186 30.29 -20.51 6.50
C ALA A 186 29.46 -20.06 5.29
N MET A 187 28.19 -19.74 5.52
CA MET A 187 27.40 -18.99 4.56
C MET A 187 27.97 -17.57 4.53
N SER A 188 28.50 -17.15 3.38
CA SER A 188 29.01 -15.78 3.18
C SER A 188 27.87 -14.78 3.38
N MET A 189 28.07 -13.79 4.26
CA MET A 189 27.17 -12.64 4.31
C MET A 189 27.39 -11.76 3.06
N PRO A 190 26.33 -11.16 2.49
CA PRO A 190 26.48 -10.14 1.45
C PRO A 190 27.10 -8.87 2.04
N ASN A 191 28.12 -8.34 1.37
CA ASN A 191 28.78 -7.09 1.76
C ASN A 191 27.88 -5.89 1.43
N PHE A 192 27.42 -5.18 2.46
CA PHE A 192 26.84 -3.86 2.31
C PHE A 192 27.95 -2.81 2.50
N SER A 193 28.36 -2.17 1.40
CA SER A 193 29.20 -0.96 1.49
C SER A 193 28.29 0.26 1.52
N VAL A 194 28.27 0.95 2.66
CA VAL A 194 27.77 2.34 2.73
C VAL A 194 28.78 3.21 2.01
N ARG A 195 28.39 3.79 0.87
CA ARG A 195 29.15 4.86 0.22
C ARG A 195 29.12 6.07 1.16
N ARG A 196 30.20 6.30 1.92
CA ARG A 196 30.38 7.57 2.63
C ARG A 196 30.58 8.65 1.58
N GLU A 197 29.70 9.65 1.60
CA GLU A 197 29.85 10.87 0.82
C GLU A 197 31.06 11.65 1.34
N ASP A 198 31.95 12.02 0.41
CA ASP A 198 33.08 12.89 0.69
C ASP A 198 32.57 14.30 0.99
N VAL A 199 32.79 14.74 2.22
CA VAL A 199 32.60 16.13 2.65
C VAL A 199 33.79 16.95 2.13
N PRO A 200 33.58 18.04 1.36
CA PRO A 200 34.68 18.91 0.97
C PRO A 200 35.11 19.78 2.16
N VAL A 201 36.39 19.69 2.53
CA VAL A 201 37.04 20.55 3.52
C VAL A 201 37.37 21.90 2.88
N PRO A 202 37.11 23.05 3.54
CA PRO A 202 37.47 24.36 3.00
C PRO A 202 38.94 24.66 3.26
N HIS A 203 39.67 25.10 2.22
CA HIS A 203 40.96 25.74 2.39
C HIS A 203 40.82 27.24 2.14
N THR A 204 40.83 28.00 3.23
CA THR A 204 41.33 29.38 3.30
C THR A 204 42.83 29.38 3.02
N VAL A 205 43.28 30.21 2.07
CA VAL A 205 44.16 31.39 2.19
C VAL A 205 44.23 32.04 0.81
#